data_AF-W6L850-F1
#
_entry.id   AF-W6L850-F1
#
_cell.length_a   1.000
_cell.length_b   1.000
_cell.length_c   1.000
_cell.angle_alpha   90.00
_cell.angle_beta   90.00
_cell.angle_gamma   90.00
#
_symmetry.space_group_name_H-M   'P 1'
#
loop_
_entity.id
_entity.type
_entity.pdbx_description
1 polymer ?
#
loop_
_entity_poly.entity_id
_entity_poly.type
_entity_poly.pdbx_seq_one_letter_code
_entity_poly.pdbx_strand_id
1 'polypeptide(L)'
;MLRRCWVTLHVQSHQKKRGQDPNAGTRYGRVYNRGFIRYGFGGFGMSVYTPKKDRRFRIQPVPQAPTAPFSDEDGLSPTTRTLSPNFRMFALDDGGVLVSHPSHQQIMKWNQGVLNESCKETGTTSMDSYINSRIQAIIANNTIENTSLSQWRRTHMWNLIKAHGRLQRRWGTPEYVKGVRSTLYNLN
;
A
#
# COMPACT_ATOMS: atom_id res chain seq x y z
N MET A 1 21.21 -17.44 -9.77
CA MET A 1 20.79 -17.52 -11.19
C MET A 1 19.28 -17.76 -11.28
N LEU A 2 18.47 -16.71 -11.41
CA LEU A 2 17.01 -16.85 -11.49
C LEU A 2 16.57 -16.99 -12.95
N ARG A 3 16.01 -18.18 -13.26
CA ARG A 3 15.43 -18.52 -14.56
C ARG A 3 14.25 -17.57 -14.84
N ARG A 4 14.37 -16.80 -15.92
CA ARG A 4 13.27 -16.02 -16.50
C ARG A 4 12.15 -16.99 -16.90
N CYS A 5 11.09 -17.09 -16.11
CA CYS A 5 9.86 -17.76 -16.51
C CYS A 5 9.16 -16.89 -17.56
N TRP A 6 9.31 -17.26 -18.83
CA TRP A 6 8.53 -16.68 -19.92
C TRP A 6 7.09 -17.11 -19.74
N VAL A 7 6.23 -16.22 -19.24
CA VAL A 7 4.78 -16.41 -19.31
C VAL A 7 4.41 -16.35 -20.80
N THR A 8 4.27 -17.52 -21.42
CA THR A 8 3.69 -17.63 -22.76
C THR A 8 2.21 -17.32 -22.65
N LEU A 9 1.87 -16.03 -22.70
CA LEU A 9 0.51 -15.62 -23.03
C LEU A 9 0.14 -16.33 -24.33
N HIS A 10 -0.83 -17.24 -24.26
CA HIS A 10 -1.51 -17.83 -25.40
C HIS A 10 -2.33 -16.72 -26.07
N VAL A 11 -1.61 -15.89 -26.80
CA VAL A 11 -2.16 -14.94 -27.75
C VAL A 11 -2.73 -15.77 -28.89
N GLN A 12 -4.05 -15.72 -29.07
CA GLN A 12 -4.73 -16.35 -30.20
C GLN A 12 -3.97 -16.01 -31.49
N SER A 13 -3.77 -16.99 -32.37
CA SER A 13 -2.89 -16.92 -33.55
C SER A 13 -3.13 -15.72 -34.47
N HIS A 14 -4.29 -15.07 -34.38
CA HIS A 14 -4.66 -13.87 -35.13
C HIS A 14 -4.07 -12.57 -34.55
N GLN A 15 -3.68 -12.56 -33.28
CA GLN A 15 -3.18 -11.37 -32.57
C GLN A 15 -1.64 -11.24 -32.62
N LYS A 16 -0.91 -12.25 -33.09
CA LYS A 16 0.56 -12.28 -33.07
C LYS A 16 1.26 -11.96 -34.39
N LYS A 17 0.53 -11.87 -35.51
CA LYS A 17 1.16 -11.48 -36.77
C LYS A 17 1.12 -9.97 -36.91
N ARG A 18 2.29 -9.36 -37.12
CA ARG A 18 2.46 -8.18 -37.99
C ARG A 18 2.01 -8.58 -39.41
N GLY A 19 0.75 -8.96 -39.54
CA GLY A 19 0.17 -9.54 -40.72
C GLY A 19 -0.25 -8.38 -41.59
N GLN A 20 0.59 -8.04 -42.56
CA GLN A 20 0.02 -7.61 -43.83
C GLN A 20 -1.07 -8.63 -44.19
N ASP A 21 -2.27 -8.14 -44.54
CA ASP A 21 -3.32 -8.97 -45.13
C ASP A 21 -2.69 -9.98 -46.11
N PRO A 22 -3.01 -11.28 -46.06
CA PRO A 22 -2.43 -12.26 -46.98
C PRO A 22 -2.53 -11.85 -48.46
N ASN A 23 -3.41 -10.90 -48.79
CA ASN A 23 -3.55 -10.29 -50.11
C ASN A 23 -2.95 -8.87 -50.25
N ALA A 24 -1.96 -8.46 -49.45
CA ALA A 24 -1.41 -7.09 -49.42
C ALA A 24 -0.85 -6.56 -50.76
N GLY A 25 -0.58 -7.44 -51.73
CA GLY A 25 -0.23 -7.05 -53.10
C GLY A 25 -1.43 -6.59 -53.95
N THR A 26 -2.65 -7.02 -53.59
CA THR A 26 -3.90 -6.74 -54.31
C THR A 26 -4.55 -5.42 -53.87
N ARG A 27 -5.46 -4.88 -54.69
CA ARG A 27 -6.22 -3.66 -54.38
C ARG A 27 -6.98 -3.77 -53.05
N TYR A 28 -7.56 -4.94 -52.76
CA TYR A 28 -8.33 -5.18 -51.53
C TYR A 28 -7.45 -5.23 -50.28
N GLY A 29 -6.32 -5.95 -50.32
CA GLY A 29 -5.40 -6.00 -49.18
C GLY A 29 -4.70 -4.66 -48.88
N ARG A 30 -4.47 -3.83 -49.91
CA ARG A 30 -3.98 -2.44 -49.70
C ARG A 30 -5.02 -1.56 -49.01
N VAL A 31 -6.31 -1.68 -49.37
CA VAL A 31 -7.40 -0.93 -48.74
C VAL A 31 -7.58 -1.37 -47.28
N TYR A 32 -7.50 -2.68 -47.01
CA TYR A 32 -7.56 -3.22 -45.65
C TYR A 32 -6.43 -2.69 -44.75
N ASN A 33 -5.17 -2.78 -45.21
CA ASN A 33 -4.02 -2.26 -44.47
C ASN A 33 -4.10 -0.73 -44.26
N ARG A 34 -4.58 0.02 -45.26
CA ARG A 34 -4.78 1.48 -45.15
C ARG A 34 -5.89 1.83 -44.16
N GLY A 35 -6.94 1.01 -44.07
CA GLY A 35 -7.99 1.12 -43.07
C GLY A 35 -7.50 0.79 -41.66
N PHE A 36 -6.67 -0.24 -41.50
CA PHE A 36 -6.08 -0.63 -40.21
C PHE A 36 -5.13 0.44 -39.66
N ILE A 37 -4.27 1.03 -40.51
CA ILE A 37 -3.35 2.11 -40.12
C ILE A 37 -4.12 3.39 -39.76
N ARG A 38 -5.22 3.70 -40.46
CA ARG A 38 -6.01 4.92 -40.21
C ARG A 38 -6.98 4.82 -39.03
N TYR A 39 -7.58 3.66 -38.78
CA TYR A 39 -8.69 3.51 -37.83
C TYR A 39 -8.39 2.54 -36.66
N GLY A 40 -7.17 2.00 -36.58
CA GLY A 40 -6.78 1.04 -35.54
C GLY A 40 -7.49 -0.32 -35.69
N PHE A 41 -7.58 -1.08 -34.60
CA PHE A 41 -8.14 -2.45 -34.59
C PHE A 41 -9.64 -2.57 -34.96
N GLY A 42 -10.32 -1.47 -35.26
CA GLY A 42 -11.75 -1.42 -35.65
C GLY A 42 -11.98 -1.02 -37.10
N GLY A 43 -11.15 -1.52 -38.04
CA GLY A 43 -11.23 -1.15 -39.46
C GLY A 43 -12.57 -1.46 -40.15
N PHE A 44 -12.77 -0.86 -41.34
CA PHE A 44 -14.00 -1.00 -42.15
C PHE A 44 -14.31 -2.49 -42.44
N GLY A 45 -15.51 -2.94 -42.07
CA GLY A 45 -15.94 -4.34 -42.17
C GLY A 45 -15.76 -5.18 -40.89
N MET A 46 -15.12 -4.64 -39.84
CA MET A 46 -15.04 -5.28 -38.53
C MET A 46 -16.21 -4.83 -37.65
N SER A 47 -17.00 -5.78 -37.15
CA SER A 47 -18.09 -5.47 -36.22
C SER A 47 -17.54 -4.97 -34.88
N VAL A 48 -18.04 -3.84 -34.38
CA VAL A 48 -17.60 -3.25 -33.12
C VAL A 48 -18.29 -3.98 -31.97
N TYR A 49 -17.53 -4.74 -31.19
CA TYR A 49 -17.97 -5.22 -29.88
C TYR A 49 -17.42 -4.30 -28.80
N THR A 50 -18.21 -4.03 -27.76
CA THR A 50 -17.76 -3.30 -26.58
C THR A 50 -17.13 -4.29 -25.60
N PRO A 51 -15.78 -4.40 -25.51
CA PRO A 51 -15.18 -5.28 -24.52
C PRO A 51 -15.51 -4.76 -23.12
N LYS A 52 -15.78 -5.69 -22.20
CA LYS A 52 -15.89 -5.35 -20.77
C LYS A 52 -14.60 -4.65 -20.35
N LYS A 53 -14.73 -3.42 -19.84
CA LYS A 53 -13.58 -2.64 -19.35
C LYS A 53 -12.81 -3.45 -18.31
N ASP A 54 -11.50 -3.52 -18.49
CA ASP A 54 -10.59 -4.12 -17.52
C ASP A 54 -10.61 -3.30 -16.22
N ARG A 55 -11.11 -3.91 -15.14
CA ARG A 55 -11.22 -3.31 -13.80
C ARG A 55 -10.17 -3.86 -12.82
N ARG A 56 -9.09 -4.45 -13.31
CA ARG A 56 -7.98 -4.90 -12.48
C ARG A 56 -7.18 -3.71 -11.92
N PHE A 57 -6.55 -3.92 -10.76
CA PHE A 57 -5.53 -3.01 -10.25
C PHE A 57 -4.32 -3.01 -11.18
N ARG A 58 -3.97 -1.84 -11.71
CA ARG A 58 -2.79 -1.66 -12.58
C ARG A 58 -1.65 -1.06 -11.76
N ILE A 59 -0.44 -1.57 -11.96
CA ILE A 59 0.77 -1.05 -11.33
C ILE A 59 0.99 0.39 -11.84
N GLN A 60 1.36 1.30 -10.93
CA GLN A 60 1.68 2.66 -11.32
C GLN A 60 2.93 2.67 -12.21
N PRO A 61 2.95 3.46 -13.30
CA PRO A 61 4.13 3.56 -14.14
C PRO A 61 5.30 4.15 -13.35
N VAL A 62 6.47 3.53 -13.46
CA VAL A 62 7.71 4.02 -12.84
C VAL A 62 8.29 5.15 -13.70
N PRO A 63 8.78 6.26 -13.11
CA PRO A 63 9.47 7.29 -13.87
C PRO A 63 10.65 6.68 -14.63
N GLN A 64 10.69 6.85 -15.94
CA GLN A 64 11.83 6.41 -16.75
C GLN A 64 12.92 7.47 -16.67
N ALA A 65 14.10 7.10 -16.21
CA ALA A 65 15.26 7.97 -16.32
C ALA A 65 15.66 8.07 -17.80
N PRO A 66 15.87 9.28 -18.34
CA PRO A 66 16.09 9.50 -19.78
C PRO A 66 17.38 8.85 -20.34
N THR A 67 18.33 8.47 -19.47
CA THR A 67 19.68 8.02 -19.85
C THR A 67 20.10 6.67 -19.25
N ALA A 68 19.28 6.03 -18.40
CA ALA A 68 19.65 4.80 -17.71
C ALA A 68 19.35 3.44 -18.41
N PRO A 69 18.79 3.31 -19.64
CA PRO A 69 18.20 2.02 -20.00
C PRO A 69 19.16 0.92 -20.50
N PHE A 70 20.49 1.08 -20.45
CA PHE A 70 21.41 0.09 -21.05
C PHE A 70 22.72 -0.21 -20.28
N SER A 71 22.91 0.27 -19.06
CA SER A 71 24.05 -0.13 -18.24
C SER A 71 23.76 -1.47 -17.56
N ASP A 72 24.61 -2.47 -17.80
CA ASP A 72 24.52 -3.77 -17.12
C ASP A 72 24.88 -3.69 -15.62
N GLU A 73 25.52 -2.59 -15.21
CA GLU A 73 25.99 -2.33 -13.85
C GLU A 73 24.94 -1.66 -12.94
N ASP A 74 23.92 -1.00 -13.52
CA ASP A 74 22.93 -0.27 -12.74
C ASP A 74 21.73 -1.14 -12.37
N GLY A 75 21.30 -1.03 -11.11
CA GLY A 75 20.06 -1.66 -10.65
C GLY A 75 18.82 -1.05 -11.30
N LEU A 76 17.79 -1.88 -11.54
CA LEU A 76 16.51 -1.44 -12.13
C LEU A 76 15.75 -0.40 -11.29
N SER A 77 16.07 -0.25 -10.00
CA SER A 77 15.37 0.66 -9.08
C SER A 77 16.36 1.59 -8.35
N PRO A 78 16.31 2.92 -8.58
CA PRO A 78 17.10 3.88 -7.83
C PRO A 78 16.45 4.15 -6.46
N THR A 79 16.74 3.32 -5.46
CA THR A 79 16.18 3.47 -4.11
C THR A 79 17.21 3.99 -3.13
N THR A 80 17.18 5.29 -2.85
CA THR A 80 18.02 5.94 -1.83
C THR A 80 17.14 6.74 -0.88
N ARG A 81 17.14 6.38 0.41
CA ARG A 81 16.33 6.99 1.47
C ARG A 81 17.16 7.20 2.74
N THR A 82 16.58 7.87 3.73
CA THR A 82 17.26 8.23 4.99
C THR A 82 17.87 7.04 5.73
N LEU A 83 17.21 5.88 5.72
CA LEU A 83 17.72 4.68 6.38
C LEU A 83 18.59 3.80 5.48
N SER A 84 18.74 4.10 4.18
CA SER A 84 19.58 3.31 3.26
C SER A 84 21.00 3.07 3.78
N PRO A 85 21.71 4.05 4.38
CA PRO A 85 23.06 3.83 4.92
C PRO A 85 23.12 2.80 6.07
N ASN A 86 21.98 2.52 6.72
CA ASN A 86 21.90 1.57 7.83
C ASN A 86 21.68 0.13 7.35
N PHE A 87 21.35 -0.07 6.07
CA PHE A 87 21.25 -1.39 5.44
C PHE A 87 22.60 -1.73 4.80
N ARG A 88 23.50 -2.28 5.62
CA ARG A 88 24.86 -2.61 5.20
C ARG A 88 24.89 -3.99 4.56
N MET A 89 25.58 -4.10 3.44
CA MET A 89 25.71 -5.34 2.67
C MET A 89 27.09 -5.94 2.88
N PHE A 90 27.14 -7.25 3.11
CA PHE A 90 28.36 -8.02 3.24
C PHE A 90 28.29 -9.20 2.26
N ALA A 91 29.40 -9.47 1.57
CA ALA A 91 29.50 -10.63 0.70
C ALA A 91 29.63 -11.91 1.53
N LEU A 92 29.00 -12.99 1.05
CA LEU A 92 29.13 -14.34 1.58
C LEU A 92 29.91 -15.22 0.60
N ASP A 93 30.59 -16.25 1.13
CA ASP A 93 31.43 -17.16 0.34
C ASP A 93 30.62 -17.99 -0.69
N ASP A 94 29.35 -18.24 -0.41
CA ASP A 94 28.42 -18.91 -1.31
C ASP A 94 27.90 -18.02 -2.46
N GLY A 95 28.38 -16.78 -2.55
CA GLY A 95 27.92 -15.77 -3.51
C GLY A 95 26.63 -15.05 -3.07
N GLY A 96 26.16 -15.28 -1.84
CA GLY A 96 25.06 -14.55 -1.23
C GLY A 96 25.46 -13.16 -0.71
N VAL A 97 24.45 -12.40 -0.27
CA VAL A 97 24.64 -11.10 0.40
C VAL A 97 23.95 -11.13 1.75
N LEU A 98 24.73 -10.96 2.82
CA LEU A 98 24.22 -10.74 4.17
C LEU A 98 23.89 -9.26 4.34
N VAL A 99 22.66 -8.96 4.77
CA VAL A 99 22.21 -7.59 5.03
C VAL A 99 22.10 -7.36 6.52
N SER A 100 22.94 -6.48 7.06
CA SER A 100 22.79 -5.96 8.41
C SER A 100 21.91 -4.74 8.38
N HIS A 101 20.80 -4.76 9.13
CA HIS A 101 19.83 -3.68 9.18
C HIS A 101 19.34 -3.45 10.62
N PRO A 102 18.82 -2.24 10.94
CA PRO A 102 18.22 -1.99 12.25
C PRO A 102 16.98 -2.85 12.47
N SER A 103 16.68 -3.14 13.74
CA SER A 103 15.46 -3.87 14.12
C SER A 103 14.20 -3.03 13.88
N HIS A 104 13.03 -3.67 13.80
CA HIS A 104 11.75 -2.98 13.68
C HIS A 104 11.56 -1.94 14.81
N GLN A 105 11.94 -2.31 16.04
CA GLN A 105 11.87 -1.41 17.19
C GLN A 105 12.76 -0.18 17.02
N GLN A 106 13.99 -0.35 16.51
CA GLN A 106 14.92 0.76 16.26
C GLN A 106 14.38 1.71 15.20
N ILE A 107 13.79 1.18 14.11
CA ILE A 107 13.17 1.98 13.05
C ILE A 107 11.99 2.79 13.61
N MET A 108 11.12 2.17 14.40
CA MET A 108 9.97 2.85 15.00
C MET A 108 10.40 3.93 16.00
N LYS A 109 11.46 3.68 16.80
CA LYS A 109 12.06 4.71 17.67
C LYS A 109 12.64 5.88 16.89
N TRP A 110 13.30 5.62 15.77
CA TRP A 110 13.82 6.68 14.90
C TRP A 110 12.67 7.52 14.31
N ASN A 111 11.61 6.89 13.81
CA ASN A 111 10.42 7.61 13.32
C ASN A 111 9.77 8.47 14.42
N GLN A 112 9.73 7.95 15.65
CA GLN A 112 9.24 8.71 16.81
C GLN A 112 10.11 9.93 17.10
N GLY A 113 11.43 9.80 16.97
CA GLY A 113 12.39 10.90 17.10
C GLY A 113 12.14 12.00 16.07
N VAL A 114 11.98 11.62 14.79
CA VAL A 114 11.67 12.56 13.70
C VAL A 114 10.35 13.29 13.95
N LEU A 115 9.31 12.56 14.39
CA LEU A 115 8.03 13.19 14.74
C LEU A 115 8.21 14.20 15.88
N ASN A 116 8.89 13.80 16.96
CA ASN A 116 9.12 14.68 18.10
C ASN A 116 9.94 15.93 17.71
N GLU A 117 10.92 15.80 16.82
CA GLU A 117 11.68 16.95 16.31
C GLU A 117 10.80 17.89 15.52
N SER A 118 9.97 17.37 14.60
CA SER A 118 9.04 18.21 13.84
C SER A 118 8.04 18.94 14.74
N CYS A 119 7.52 18.27 15.79
CA CYS A 119 6.56 18.87 16.70
C CYS A 119 7.17 19.87 17.70
N LYS A 120 8.50 19.88 17.90
CA LYS A 120 9.14 20.87 18.80
C LYS A 120 9.01 22.29 18.27
N GLU A 121 9.04 22.46 16.95
CA GLU A 121 9.01 23.77 16.31
C GLU A 121 7.60 24.34 16.20
N THR A 122 6.61 23.50 15.88
CA THR A 122 5.23 23.94 15.63
C THR A 122 4.27 23.68 16.81
N GLY A 123 4.75 23.02 17.86
CA GLY A 123 3.92 22.45 18.91
C GLY A 123 3.27 21.13 18.48
N THR A 124 2.78 20.36 19.46
CA THR A 124 2.16 19.05 19.24
C THR A 124 0.66 19.18 18.95
N THR A 125 0.20 18.63 17.83
CA THR A 125 -1.25 18.52 17.56
C THR A 125 -1.86 17.29 18.24
N SER A 126 -3.19 17.20 18.23
CA SER A 126 -3.92 16.01 18.71
C SER A 126 -3.60 14.76 17.90
N MET A 127 -3.38 14.90 16.59
CA MET A 127 -2.99 13.80 15.72
C MET A 127 -1.57 13.35 16.01
N ASP A 128 -0.64 14.28 16.21
CA ASP A 128 0.76 13.94 16.53
C ASP A 128 0.84 13.19 17.86
N SER A 129 0.10 13.65 18.86
CA SER A 129 0.01 12.98 20.16
C SER A 129 -0.57 11.57 20.02
N TYR A 130 -1.61 11.40 19.19
CA TYR A 130 -2.17 10.08 18.88
C TYR A 130 -1.16 9.16 18.18
N ILE A 131 -0.50 9.64 17.12
CA ILE A 131 0.51 8.88 16.38
C ILE A 131 1.66 8.49 17.31
N ASN A 132 2.16 9.42 18.13
CA ASN A 132 3.23 9.18 19.08
C ASN A 132 2.85 8.05 20.06
N SER A 133 1.64 8.10 20.63
CA SER A 133 1.14 7.03 21.51
C SER A 133 1.01 5.67 20.80
N ARG A 134 0.66 5.67 19.51
CA ARG A 134 0.60 4.44 18.69
C ARG A 134 1.97 3.87 18.40
N ILE A 135 2.96 4.72 18.10
CA ILE A 135 4.34 4.27 17.90
C ILE A 135 4.88 3.65 19.19
N GLN A 136 4.65 4.29 20.35
CA GLN A 136 5.04 3.73 21.65
C GLN A 136 4.41 2.38 21.92
N ALA A 137 3.09 2.24 21.67
CA ALA A 137 2.40 0.97 21.83
C ALA A 137 2.99 -0.12 20.92
N ILE A 138 3.26 0.18 19.64
CA ILE A 138 3.86 -0.79 18.70
C ILE A 138 5.29 -1.18 19.13
N ILE A 139 6.07 -0.24 19.67
CA ILE A 139 7.43 -0.49 20.16
C ILE A 139 7.44 -1.43 21.37
N ALA A 140 6.45 -1.31 22.26
CA ALA A 140 6.40 -2.04 23.53
C ALA A 140 5.58 -3.34 23.45
N ASN A 141 4.63 -3.43 22.52
CA ASN A 141 3.75 -4.58 22.39
C ASN A 141 4.51 -5.79 21.82
N ASN A 142 4.56 -6.86 22.61
CA ASN A 142 5.03 -8.18 22.18
C ASN A 142 3.86 -9.12 21.81
N THR A 143 2.65 -8.56 21.62
CA THR A 143 1.42 -9.30 21.31
C THR A 143 0.53 -8.52 20.35
N ILE A 144 -0.47 -9.20 19.79
CA ILE A 144 -1.44 -8.62 18.86
C ILE A 144 -2.63 -8.05 19.65
N GLU A 145 -2.91 -6.77 19.44
CA GLU A 145 -4.09 -6.09 19.97
C GLU A 145 -5.27 -6.29 18.99
N ASN A 146 -6.23 -7.15 19.34
CA ASN A 146 -7.40 -7.46 18.49
C ASN A 146 -8.62 -6.57 18.76
N THR A 147 -8.57 -5.74 19.80
CA THR A 147 -9.67 -4.86 20.20
C THR A 147 -9.50 -3.47 19.59
N SER A 148 -10.62 -2.77 19.35
CA SER A 148 -10.57 -1.40 18.88
C SER A 148 -10.05 -0.45 19.95
N LEU A 149 -9.15 0.47 19.59
CA LEU A 149 -8.60 1.47 20.52
C LEU A 149 -9.66 2.41 21.10
N SER A 150 -10.75 2.62 20.36
CA SER A 150 -11.86 3.46 20.82
C SER A 150 -12.68 2.76 21.90
N GLN A 151 -12.65 1.43 21.99
CA GLN A 151 -13.42 0.67 22.97
C GLN A 151 -13.06 1.05 24.41
N TRP A 152 -11.77 1.13 24.73
CA TRP A 152 -11.32 1.57 26.05
C TRP A 152 -11.79 3.01 26.34
N ARG A 153 -11.66 3.93 25.37
CA ARG A 153 -12.10 5.32 25.54
C ARG A 153 -13.62 5.43 25.78
N ARG A 154 -14.42 4.73 24.98
CA ARG A 154 -15.90 4.73 25.09
C ARG A 154 -16.37 4.15 26.42
N THR A 155 -15.81 3.03 26.84
CA THR A 155 -16.13 2.38 28.13
C THR A 155 -15.76 3.25 29.33
N HIS A 156 -14.77 4.15 29.20
CA HIS A 156 -14.30 5.03 30.26
C HIS A 156 -14.80 6.48 30.15
N MET A 157 -15.70 6.80 29.22
CA MET A 157 -16.25 8.16 29.05
C MET A 157 -16.93 8.71 30.30
N TRP A 158 -17.45 7.84 31.17
CA TRP A 158 -18.07 8.23 32.45
C TRP A 158 -17.12 8.95 33.42
N ASN A 159 -15.80 8.83 33.23
CA ASN A 159 -14.81 9.58 34.00
C ASN A 159 -14.69 11.05 33.52
N LEU A 160 -14.93 11.29 32.23
CA LEU A 160 -14.85 12.62 31.64
C LEU A 160 -16.17 13.38 31.79
N ILE A 161 -17.30 12.68 31.57
CA ILE A 161 -18.64 13.26 31.65
C ILE A 161 -19.16 13.17 33.08
N LYS A 162 -19.29 14.31 33.76
CA LYS A 162 -19.87 14.37 35.10
C LYS A 162 -21.39 14.19 35.03
N ALA A 163 -21.89 13.22 35.79
CA ALA A 163 -23.32 13.10 36.09
C ALA A 163 -23.63 13.79 37.41
N HIS A 164 -24.75 14.51 37.48
CA HIS A 164 -25.24 15.14 38.71
C HIS A 164 -26.19 14.20 39.48
N GLY A 165 -26.29 14.41 40.79
CA GLY A 165 -27.22 13.69 41.68
C GLY A 165 -26.66 12.40 42.29
N ARG A 166 -27.51 11.69 43.05
CA ARG A 166 -27.15 10.50 43.84
C ARG A 166 -26.72 9.29 43.00
N LEU A 167 -27.01 9.31 41.69
CA LEU A 167 -26.70 8.23 40.77
C LEU A 167 -25.34 8.34 40.07
N GLN A 168 -24.53 9.36 40.39
CA GLN A 168 -23.17 9.50 39.85
C GLN A 168 -22.36 8.21 40.02
N ARG A 169 -21.73 7.73 38.93
CA ARG A 169 -20.85 6.56 38.93
C ARG A 169 -19.50 6.95 39.53
N ARG A 170 -18.97 6.08 40.39
CA ARG A 170 -17.64 6.21 41.00
C ARG A 170 -16.90 4.87 40.91
N TRP A 171 -15.58 4.91 40.97
CA TRP A 171 -14.79 3.69 41.10
C TRP A 171 -15.25 2.89 42.33
N GLY A 172 -15.39 1.57 42.19
CA GLY A 172 -15.82 0.70 43.29
C GLY A 172 -17.31 0.78 43.67
N THR A 173 -18.17 1.42 42.86
CA THR A 173 -19.62 1.34 43.11
C THR A 173 -20.13 -0.06 42.74
N PRO A 174 -20.64 -0.88 43.67
CA PRO A 174 -21.04 -2.25 43.38
C PRO A 174 -22.29 -2.29 42.49
N GLU A 175 -22.40 -3.30 41.61
CA GLU A 175 -23.53 -3.46 40.68
C GLU A 175 -24.87 -3.69 41.39
N TYR A 176 -24.88 -4.32 42.56
CA TYR A 176 -26.11 -4.58 43.32
C TYR A 176 -26.67 -3.33 44.04
N VAL A 177 -25.89 -2.25 44.16
CA VAL A 177 -26.34 -1.02 44.86
C VAL A 177 -27.22 -0.14 43.97
N LYS A 178 -27.27 -0.40 42.65
CA LYS A 178 -28.09 0.38 41.71
C LYS A 178 -28.73 -0.54 40.69
N GLY A 179 -30.07 -0.61 40.74
CA GLY A 179 -30.88 -1.24 39.70
C GLY A 179 -30.35 -0.91 38.31
N VAL A 180 -30.12 -1.97 37.55
CA VAL A 180 -29.55 -2.05 36.21
C VAL A 180 -29.89 -0.82 35.37
N ARG A 181 -28.94 0.12 35.27
CA ARG A 181 -28.84 0.95 34.07
C ARG A 181 -27.87 0.23 33.15
N SER A 182 -28.42 -0.54 32.22
CA SER A 182 -27.75 -0.77 30.95
C SER A 182 -27.26 0.59 30.48
N THR A 183 -25.94 0.74 30.41
CA THR A 183 -25.34 1.98 29.96
C THR A 183 -25.88 2.26 28.56
N LEU A 184 -26.53 3.41 28.36
CA LEU A 184 -26.95 3.94 27.06
C LEU A 184 -25.81 4.02 26.01
N TYR A 185 -24.58 3.69 26.40
CA TYR A 185 -23.36 3.72 25.61
C TYR A 185 -22.76 2.32 25.32
N ASN A 186 -23.37 1.24 25.83
CA ASN A 186 -23.05 -0.12 25.41
C ASN A 186 -24.16 -0.61 24.48
N LEU A 187 -24.11 -0.17 23.22
CA LEU A 187 -24.75 -0.88 22.12
C LEU A 187 -23.67 -1.71 21.43
N ASN A 188 -23.99 -2.99 21.24
CA ASN A 188 -23.22 -4.01 20.55
C ASN A 188 -22.59 -3.50 19.24
#